data_AF-A0A806KM36-F1
#
_entry.id   AF-A0A806KM36-F1
#
_cell.length_a   1.000
_cell.length_b   1.000
_cell.length_c   1.000
_cell.angle_alpha   90.00
_cell.angle_beta   90.00
_cell.angle_gamma   90.00
#
_symmetry.space_group_name_H-M   'P 1'
#
loop_
_entity.id
_entity.type
_entity.pdbx_description
1 polymer ?
#
loop_
_entity_poly.entity_id
_entity_poly.type
_entity_poly.pdbx_seq_one_letter_code
_entity_poly.pdbx_strand_id
1 'polypeptide(L)'
;MLINGKNQLTPEQLGILETELKAVLEKLAPMLAEAIAEAEAKKKETVLSEEEIRGLFERLESMLNNHNPECVDLVDSLMAVPGTEELIQQIEGFKFKQALAALSELRKKGVNDGKDR
;
A
#
# COMPACT_ATOMS: atom_id res chain seq x y z
N MET A 1 -27.86 -0.49 -31.32
CA MET A 1 -29.14 -0.58 -30.58
C MET A 1 -28.85 -0.98 -29.14
N LEU A 2 -28.82 0.00 -28.23
CA LEU A 2 -29.04 -0.16 -26.80
C LEU A 2 -30.14 0.86 -26.51
N ILE A 3 -31.39 0.40 -26.57
CA ILE A 3 -32.55 1.27 -26.40
C ILE A 3 -32.91 1.22 -24.92
N ASN A 4 -32.66 2.35 -24.23
CA ASN A 4 -32.99 2.63 -22.83
C ASN A 4 -32.18 1.85 -21.77
N GLY A 5 -31.09 2.47 -21.30
CA GLY A 5 -30.32 2.05 -20.13
C GLY A 5 -31.11 2.20 -18.82
N LYS A 6 -32.15 1.37 -18.64
CA LYS A 6 -32.83 1.15 -17.35
C LYS A 6 -32.63 -0.31 -16.96
N ASN A 7 -31.44 -0.65 -16.45
CA ASN A 7 -31.30 -1.81 -15.56
C ASN A 7 -31.87 -1.40 -14.20
N GLN A 8 -33.21 -1.33 -14.10
CA GLN A 8 -33.88 -1.18 -12.82
C GLN A 8 -33.85 -2.54 -12.14
N LEU A 9 -32.81 -2.79 -11.35
CA LEU A 9 -32.79 -3.91 -10.40
C LEU A 9 -34.01 -3.77 -9.49
N THR A 10 -34.75 -4.86 -9.30
CA THR A 10 -35.87 -4.83 -8.34
C THR A 10 -35.33 -4.74 -6.91
N PRO A 11 -36.10 -4.21 -5.95
CA PRO A 11 -35.71 -4.22 -4.54
C PRO A 11 -35.35 -5.63 -4.03
N GLU A 12 -36.02 -6.69 -4.52
CA GLU A 12 -35.64 -8.07 -4.15
C GLU A 12 -34.27 -8.47 -4.71
N GLN A 13 -33.97 -8.11 -5.97
CA GLN A 13 -32.66 -8.39 -6.58
C GLN A 13 -31.53 -7.64 -5.86
N LEU A 14 -31.79 -6.42 -5.43
CA LEU A 14 -30.84 -5.65 -4.63
C LEU A 14 -30.62 -6.30 -3.25
N GLY A 15 -31.69 -6.75 -2.59
CA GLY A 15 -31.58 -7.45 -1.30
C GLY A 15 -30.83 -8.77 -1.39
N ILE A 16 -31.00 -9.52 -2.48
CA ILE A 16 -30.22 -10.75 -2.73
C ILE A 16 -28.74 -10.40 -2.91
N LEU A 17 -28.42 -9.39 -3.72
CA LEU A 17 -27.05 -8.96 -3.96
C LEU A 17 -26.37 -8.46 -2.68
N GLU A 18 -27.06 -7.68 -1.86
CA GLU A 18 -26.56 -7.22 -0.56
C GLU A 18 -26.25 -8.40 0.38
N THR A 19 -27.13 -9.41 0.38
CA THR A 19 -26.96 -10.61 1.21
C THR A 19 -25.75 -11.43 0.75
N GLU A 20 -25.61 -11.64 -0.56
CA GLU A 20 -24.48 -12.36 -1.13
C GLU A 20 -23.16 -11.62 -0.89
N LEU A 21 -23.15 -10.29 -1.10
CA LEU A 21 -21.97 -9.46 -0.85
C LEU A 21 -21.55 -9.53 0.62
N LYS A 22 -22.52 -9.42 1.54
CA LYS A 22 -22.25 -9.52 2.98
C LYS A 22 -21.70 -10.91 3.34
N ALA A 23 -22.28 -11.98 2.81
CA ALA A 23 -21.82 -13.34 3.06
C ALA A 23 -20.39 -13.59 2.52
N VAL A 24 -20.04 -13.01 1.37
CA VAL A 24 -18.68 -13.07 0.83
C VAL A 24 -17.72 -12.26 1.70
N LEU A 25 -18.09 -11.05 2.13
CA LEU A 25 -17.27 -10.22 3.01
C LEU A 25 -17.05 -10.89 4.38
N GLU A 26 -18.06 -11.53 4.95
CA GLU A 26 -17.93 -12.30 6.20
C GLU A 26 -16.99 -13.50 6.06
N LYS A 27 -16.95 -14.14 4.89
CA LYS A 27 -15.99 -15.23 4.60
C LYS A 27 -14.57 -14.73 4.37
N LEU A 28 -14.41 -13.54 3.80
CA LEU A 28 -13.09 -12.93 3.56
C LEU A 28 -12.50 -12.26 4.80
N ALA A 29 -13.34 -11.79 5.73
CA ALA A 29 -12.91 -11.17 6.99
C ALA A 29 -11.89 -11.99 7.79
N PRO A 30 -12.08 -13.30 8.05
CA PRO A 30 -11.08 -14.09 8.77
C PRO A 30 -9.78 -14.26 7.98
N MET A 31 -9.83 -14.37 6.65
CA MET A 31 -8.63 -14.46 5.80
C MET A 31 -7.82 -13.15 5.84
N LEU A 32 -8.51 -12.00 5.90
CA LEU A 32 -7.87 -10.72 6.07
C LEU A 32 -7.24 -10.58 7.46
N ALA A 33 -7.93 -11.05 8.51
CA ALA A 33 -7.40 -11.05 9.87
C ALA A 33 -6.16 -11.94 10.02
N GLU A 34 -6.15 -13.10 9.36
CA GLU A 34 -4.99 -14.01 9.34
C GLU A 34 -3.81 -13.39 8.57
N ALA A 35 -4.06 -12.77 7.42
CA ALA A 35 -3.04 -12.04 6.66
C ALA A 35 -2.46 -10.85 7.45
N ILE A 36 -3.31 -10.11 8.18
CA ILE A 36 -2.87 -9.02 9.06
C ILE A 36 -2.02 -9.59 10.20
N ALA A 37 -2.45 -10.67 10.85
CA ALA A 37 -1.69 -11.29 11.93
C ALA A 37 -0.32 -11.83 11.46
N GLU A 38 -0.25 -12.41 10.26
CA GLU A 38 1.00 -12.86 9.67
C GLU A 38 1.91 -11.68 9.30
N ALA A 39 1.34 -10.61 8.74
CA ALA A 39 2.07 -9.38 8.45
C ALA A 39 2.62 -8.72 9.73
N GLU A 40 1.83 -8.65 10.81
CA GLU A 40 2.25 -8.14 12.11
C GLU A 40 3.33 -9.01 12.77
N ALA A 41 3.24 -10.33 12.63
CA ALA A 41 4.26 -11.25 13.11
C ALA A 41 5.60 -11.01 12.38
N LYS A 42 5.58 -10.82 11.05
CA LYS A 42 6.77 -10.46 10.25
C LYS A 42 7.30 -9.07 10.60
N LYS A 43 6.41 -8.09 10.85
CA LYS A 43 6.78 -6.72 11.24
C LYS A 43 7.54 -6.65 12.56
N LYS A 44 7.30 -7.58 13.49
CA LYS A 44 8.03 -7.69 14.76
C LYS A 44 9.47 -8.18 14.62
N GLU A 45 9.83 -8.80 13.50
CA GLU A 45 11.16 -9.39 13.32
C GLU A 45 12.13 -8.56 12.46
N THR A 46 11.63 -7.65 11.61
CA THR A 46 12.51 -6.87 10.71
C THR A 46 12.53 -5.39 11.07
N VAL A 47 13.37 -5.04 12.05
CA VAL A 47 13.89 -3.66 12.13
C VAL A 47 15.01 -3.57 11.10
N LEU A 48 14.73 -2.93 9.97
CA LEU A 48 15.76 -2.66 8.96
C LEU A 48 16.85 -1.76 9.56
N SER A 49 18.10 -2.11 9.34
CA SER A 49 19.23 -1.24 9.66
C SER A 49 19.21 0.01 8.80
N GLU A 50 19.91 1.07 9.25
CA GLU A 50 19.98 2.33 8.50
C GLU A 50 20.55 2.14 7.08
N GLU A 51 21.50 1.22 6.92
CA GLU A 51 22.10 0.88 5.61
C GLU A 51 21.08 0.19 4.69
N GLU A 52 20.26 -0.71 5.23
CA GLU A 52 19.19 -1.37 4.47
C GLU A 52 18.10 -0.39 4.05
N ILE A 53 17.71 0.54 4.94
CA ILE A 53 16.75 1.62 4.63
C ILE A 53 17.30 2.51 3.52
N ARG A 54 18.58 2.86 3.60
CA ARG A 54 19.26 3.68 2.57
C ARG A 54 19.28 2.97 1.23
N GLY A 55 19.69 1.70 1.20
CA GLY A 55 19.70 0.88 -0.02
C GLY A 55 18.31 0.68 -0.62
N LEU A 56 17.29 0.49 0.21
CA LEU A 56 15.89 0.43 -0.20
C LEU A 56 15.47 1.74 -0.89
N PHE A 57 15.79 2.88 -0.29
CA PHE A 57 15.44 4.19 -0.84
C PHE A 57 16.20 4.50 -2.13
N GLU A 58 17.46 4.10 -2.26
CA GLU A 58 18.24 4.28 -3.49
C GLU A 58 17.66 3.46 -4.65
N ARG A 59 17.32 2.18 -4.38
CA ARG A 59 16.68 1.31 -5.37
C ARG A 59 15.33 1.86 -5.80
N LEU A 60 14.52 2.27 -4.82
CA LEU A 60 13.20 2.84 -5.08
C LEU A 60 13.29 4.12 -5.90
N GLU A 61 14.21 5.04 -5.57
CA GLU A 61 14.43 6.28 -6.33
C GLU A 61 14.77 5.99 -7.80
N SER A 62 15.65 5.02 -8.05
CA SER A 62 15.99 4.60 -9.41
C SER A 62 14.77 4.07 -10.17
N MET A 63 13.96 3.22 -9.55
CA MET A 63 12.75 2.66 -10.16
C MET A 63 11.69 3.72 -10.43
N LEU A 64 11.47 4.64 -9.49
CA LEU A 64 10.51 5.73 -9.64
C LEU A 64 10.93 6.72 -10.74
N ASN A 65 12.22 7.07 -10.84
CA ASN A 65 12.75 7.92 -11.92
C ASN A 65 12.53 7.28 -13.30
N ASN A 66 12.69 5.95 -13.39
CA ASN A 66 12.46 5.19 -14.62
C ASN A 66 10.98 4.87 -14.87
N HIS A 67 10.05 5.34 -14.02
CA HIS A 67 8.62 5.00 -14.08
C HIS A 67 8.40 3.47 -14.12
N ASN A 68 9.28 2.71 -13.45
CA ASN A 68 9.21 1.25 -13.42
C ASN A 68 8.07 0.81 -12.49
N PRO A 69 7.02 0.13 -13.00
CA PRO A 69 5.90 -0.34 -12.18
C PRO A 69 6.30 -1.41 -11.14
N GLU A 70 7.44 -2.08 -11.31
CA GLU A 70 7.98 -3.04 -10.33
C GLU A 70 8.35 -2.38 -8.99
N CYS A 71 8.28 -1.05 -8.87
CA CYS A 71 8.46 -0.38 -7.57
C CYS A 71 7.42 -0.82 -6.53
N VAL A 72 6.29 -1.38 -6.95
CA VAL A 72 5.26 -1.96 -6.06
C VAL A 72 5.81 -3.15 -5.27
N ASP A 73 6.78 -3.88 -5.81
CA ASP A 73 7.40 -5.03 -5.12
C ASP A 73 8.19 -4.62 -3.87
N LEU A 74 8.47 -3.33 -3.72
CA LEU A 74 9.17 -2.77 -2.55
C LEU A 74 8.23 -2.34 -1.43
N VAL A 75 6.90 -2.39 -1.61
CA VAL A 75 5.91 -1.94 -0.62
C VAL A 75 6.04 -2.70 0.70
N ASP A 76 6.25 -4.01 0.66
CA ASP A 76 6.41 -4.82 1.87
C ASP A 76 7.64 -4.38 2.68
N SER A 77 8.75 -4.06 2.01
CA SER A 77 9.95 -3.53 2.65
C SER A 77 9.73 -2.11 3.19
N LEU A 78 8.96 -1.28 2.49
CA LEU A 78 8.62 0.07 2.93
C LEU A 78 7.72 0.04 4.17
N MET A 79 6.81 -0.93 4.30
CA MET A 79 5.96 -1.07 5.48
C MET A 79 6.75 -1.30 6.77
N ALA A 80 7.96 -1.87 6.68
CA ALA A 80 8.87 -2.03 7.81
C ALA A 80 9.57 -0.73 8.24
N VAL A 81 9.50 0.33 7.42
CA VAL A 81 10.08 1.64 7.70
C VAL A 81 8.98 2.60 8.21
N PRO A 82 9.10 3.17 9.42
CA PRO A 82 8.12 4.12 9.93
C PRO A 82 8.02 5.39 9.07
N GLY A 83 6.79 5.89 8.86
CA GLY A 83 6.54 7.15 8.16
C GLY A 83 6.41 7.04 6.63
N THR A 84 6.48 5.82 6.07
CA THR A 84 6.38 5.58 4.62
C THR A 84 4.94 5.43 4.10
N GLU A 85 3.93 5.61 4.93
CA GLU A 85 2.52 5.31 4.59
C GLU A 85 2.04 6.11 3.37
N GLU A 86 2.38 7.39 3.31
CA GLU A 86 2.05 8.26 2.17
C GLU A 86 2.80 7.84 0.89
N LEU A 87 4.07 7.45 1.02
CA LEU A 87 4.89 6.98 -0.09
C LEU A 87 4.32 5.68 -0.68
N ILE A 88 3.90 4.74 0.18
CA ILE A 88 3.27 3.48 -0.23
C ILE A 88 2.01 3.75 -1.04
N GLN A 89 1.09 4.59 -0.55
CA GLN A 89 -0.15 4.94 -1.27
C GLN A 89 0.12 5.55 -2.65
N GLN A 90 1.17 6.35 -2.77
CA GLN A 90 1.56 6.96 -4.04
C GLN A 90 2.18 5.94 -5.01
N ILE A 91 2.92 4.95 -4.50
CA ILE A 91 3.48 3.83 -5.29
C ILE A 91 2.35 2.93 -5.81
N GLU A 92 1.44 2.50 -4.95
CA GLU A 92 0.29 1.66 -5.33
C GLU A 92 -0.63 2.39 -6.33
N GLY A 93 -0.74 3.71 -6.20
CA GLY A 93 -1.46 4.57 -7.14
C GLY A 93 -0.69 4.93 -8.42
N PHE A 94 0.51 4.37 -8.64
CA PHE A 94 1.41 4.68 -9.77
C PHE A 94 1.69 6.20 -9.95
N LYS A 95 1.70 6.95 -8.85
CA LYS A 95 1.94 8.40 -8.83
C LYS A 95 3.44 8.71 -8.67
N PHE A 96 4.25 8.25 -9.62
CA PHE A 96 5.73 8.27 -9.53
C PHE A 96 6.34 9.62 -9.13
N LYS A 97 5.86 10.74 -9.69
CA LYS A 97 6.36 12.08 -9.35
C LYS A 97 6.06 12.48 -7.91
N GLN A 98 4.89 12.10 -7.40
CA GLN A 98 4.51 12.38 -6.02
C GLN A 98 5.34 11.48 -5.09
N ALA A 99 5.48 10.20 -5.44
CA ALA A 99 6.30 9.24 -4.70
C ALA A 99 7.76 9.70 -4.57
N LEU A 100 8.36 10.26 -5.63
CA LEU A 100 9.71 10.85 -5.56
C LEU A 100 9.79 12.03 -4.57
N ALA A 101 8.78 12.89 -4.56
CA ALA A 101 8.73 14.02 -3.62
C ALA A 101 8.61 13.53 -2.18
N ALA A 102 7.72 12.56 -1.91
CA ALA A 102 7.56 11.96 -0.60
C ALA A 102 8.84 11.25 -0.13
N LEU A 103 9.52 10.51 -1.02
CA LEU A 103 10.80 9.85 -0.74
C LEU A 103 11.89 10.86 -0.36
N SER A 104 11.97 11.99 -1.07
CA SER A 104 12.91 13.07 -0.74
C SER A 104 12.64 13.66 0.64
N GLU A 105 11.37 13.89 0.99
CA GLU A 105 11.01 14.41 2.32
C GLU A 105 11.32 13.42 3.44
N LEU A 106 11.13 12.12 3.20
CA LEU A 106 11.50 11.07 4.17
C LEU A 106 13.01 11.03 4.44
N ARG A 107 13.84 11.19 3.40
CA ARG A 107 15.30 11.29 3.58
C ARG A 107 15.70 12.50 4.42
N LYS A 108 15.05 13.65 4.22
CA LYS A 108 15.34 14.86 5.01
C LYS A 108 14.97 14.69 6.48
N LYS A 109 13.84 14.01 6.77
CA LYS A 109 13.40 13.74 8.14
C LYS A 109 14.33 12.74 8.85
N GLY A 110 14.70 11.65 8.18
CA GLY A 110 15.62 10.65 8.73
C GLY A 110 17.05 11.15 8.99
N VAL A 111 17.50 12.19 8.28
CA VAL A 111 18.82 12.83 8.49
C VAL A 111 18.84 13.76 9.71
N ASN A 112 17.69 14.21 10.22
CA ASN A 112 17.62 15.12 11.36
C ASN A 112 17.52 14.44 12.74
N ASP A 113 17.04 13.19 12.82
CA ASP A 113 16.96 12.47 14.10
C ASP A 113 18.32 11.92 14.58
N GLY A 114 19.38 12.06 13.78
CA GLY A 114 20.76 11.66 14.11
C GLY A 114 21.66 12.77 14.67
N LYS A 115 21.15 13.97 14.97
CA LYS A 115 21.98 15.12 15.42
C LYS A 115 21.81 15.59 16.86
N ASP A 116 20.92 15.00 17.65
CA ASP A 116 20.74 15.34 19.07
C ASP A 116 20.91 14.12 19.99
N ARG A 117 22.08 13.47 19.92
CA ARG A 117 22.59 12.63 21.02
C ARG A 117 24.08 12.84 21.23
#